data_AF-A0A401QPL5-F1
#
_entry.id   AF-A0A401QPL5-F1
#
_cell.length_a   1.000
_cell.length_b   1.000
_cell.length_c   1.000
_cell.angle_alpha   90.00
_cell.angle_beta   90.00
_cell.angle_gamma   90.00
#
_symmetry.space_group_name_H-M   'P 1'
#
loop_
_entity.id
_entity.type
_entity.pdbx_description
1 polymer ?
#
loop_
_entity_poly.entity_id
_entity_poly.type
_entity_poly.pdbx_seq_one_letter_code
_entity_poly.pdbx_strand_id
1 'polypeptide(L)'
;MVQLGICAFRQGMIKDAHNALLDIQSSGRAKELLGQGLLMRNMQERNQEQEKVEKRRQIPFHMHINLELLECVYLVSAMLLEIPYMAGHEFDARRRMISKQFHHQLRVGERQPLLGKDSAGHPQLIHP
;
A
#
# COMPACT_ATOMS: atom_id res chain seq x y z
N MET A 1 15.49 2.23 -5.17
CA MET A 1 14.13 2.79 -4.97
C MET A 1 13.56 2.40 -3.62
N VAL A 2 13.26 1.12 -3.36
CA VAL A 2 12.63 0.71 -2.09
C VAL A 2 13.42 1.11 -0.82
N GLN A 3 14.72 0.80 -0.75
CA GLN A 3 15.56 1.17 0.39
C GLN A 3 15.65 2.70 0.59
N LEU A 4 15.66 3.46 -0.50
CA LEU A 4 15.62 4.93 -0.44
C LEU A 4 14.27 5.44 0.08
N GLY A 5 13.16 4.85 -0.38
CA GLY A 5 11.82 5.19 0.12
C GLY A 5 11.66 4.89 1.61
N ILE A 6 12.15 3.74 2.07
CA ILE A 6 12.15 3.39 3.51
C ILE A 6 13.06 4.35 4.30
N CYS A 7 14.24 4.69 3.77
CA CYS A 7 15.12 5.66 4.40
C CYS A 7 14.46 7.05 4.51
N ALA A 8 13.87 7.53 3.42
CA ALA A 8 13.14 8.80 3.39
C ALA A 8 12.00 8.82 4.41
N PHE A 9 11.25 7.72 4.53
CA PHE A 9 10.18 7.59 5.52
C PHE A 9 10.71 7.69 6.95
N ARG A 10 11.82 7.01 7.26
CA ARG A 10 12.47 7.07 8.58
C ARG A 10 12.94 8.47 8.94
N GLN A 11 13.29 9.29 7.95
CA GLN A 11 13.69 10.69 8.14
C GLN A 11 12.51 11.67 8.13
N GLY A 12 11.27 11.18 8.07
CA GLY A 12 10.08 12.03 8.04
C GLY A 12 9.83 12.72 6.68
N MET A 13 10.57 12.37 5.63
CA MET A 13 10.38 12.90 4.28
C MET A 13 9.23 12.16 3.57
N ILE A 14 8.00 12.41 4.04
CA ILE A 14 6.81 11.63 3.66
C ILE A 14 6.49 11.71 2.15
N LYS A 15 6.61 12.90 1.54
CA LYS A 15 6.37 13.10 0.10
C LYS A 15 7.36 12.29 -0.75
N ASP A 16 8.63 12.31 -0.36
CA ASP A 16 9.69 11.60 -1.08
C ASP A 16 9.56 10.09 -0.90
N ALA A 17 9.22 9.63 0.31
CA ALA A 17 8.91 8.24 0.58
C ALA A 17 7.74 7.75 -0.28
N HIS A 18 6.62 8.51 -0.32
CA HIS A 18 5.46 8.18 -1.15
C HIS A 18 5.84 8.08 -2.63
N ASN A 19 6.53 9.09 -3.17
CA ASN A 19 6.92 9.13 -4.58
C ASN A 19 7.89 8.00 -4.96
N ALA A 20 8.86 7.69 -4.10
CA ALA A 20 9.83 6.62 -4.35
C ALA A 20 9.21 5.22 -4.32
N LEU A 21 8.08 5.04 -3.63
CA LEU A 21 7.40 3.75 -3.48
C LEU A 21 6.19 3.58 -4.39
N LEU A 22 5.68 4.68 -4.96
CA LEU A 22 4.48 4.70 -5.80
C LEU A 22 4.54 3.71 -6.97
N ASP A 23 5.63 3.68 -7.73
CA ASP A 23 5.74 2.83 -8.92
C ASP A 23 5.78 1.34 -8.56
N ILE A 24 6.44 0.99 -7.45
CA ILE A 24 6.52 -0.39 -6.97
C ILE A 24 5.16 -0.87 -6.48
N GLN A 25 4.47 -0.06 -5.68
CA GLN A 25 3.17 -0.44 -5.09
C GLN A 25 2.03 -0.39 -6.11
N SER A 26 2.03 0.57 -7.03
CA SER A 26 1.00 0.67 -8.07
C SER A 26 1.02 -0.49 -9.06
N SER A 27 2.16 -1.17 -9.21
CA SER A 27 2.31 -2.31 -10.13
C SER A 27 1.55 -3.58 -9.71
N GLY A 28 1.24 -3.77 -8.43
CA GLY A 28 0.74 -5.05 -7.89
C GLY A 28 1.73 -6.22 -8.00
N ARG A 29 2.98 -5.98 -8.44
CA ARG A 29 4.02 -6.98 -8.72
C ARG A 29 5.29 -6.77 -7.89
N ALA A 30 5.17 -6.14 -6.71
CA ALA A 30 6.32 -5.79 -5.86
C ALA A 30 7.23 -6.98 -5.55
N LYS A 31 6.67 -8.18 -5.32
CA LYS A 31 7.44 -9.41 -5.07
C LYS A 31 8.35 -9.79 -6.24
N GLU A 32 7.85 -9.66 -7.46
CA GLU A 32 8.58 -9.98 -8.70
C GLU A 32 9.61 -8.91 -9.02
N LEU A 33 9.22 -7.63 -8.92
CA LEU A 33 10.11 -6.49 -9.18
C LEU A 33 11.29 -6.44 -8.21
N LEU A 34 11.13 -6.97 -7.00
CA LEU A 34 12.20 -7.09 -6.00
C LEU A 34 13.01 -8.40 -6.13
N GLY A 35 12.69 -9.27 -7.09
CA GLY A 35 13.37 -10.55 -7.25
C GLY A 35 13.16 -11.50 -6.06
N GLN A 36 12.08 -11.35 -5.29
CA GLN A 36 11.81 -12.19 -4.11
C GLN A 36 10.94 -13.42 -4.43
N GLY A 37 10.58 -13.61 -5.69
CA GLY A 37 9.77 -14.73 -6.14
C GLY A 37 8.79 -14.31 -7.23
N LEU A 38 8.05 -15.30 -7.73
CA LEU A 38 7.01 -15.11 -8.74
C LEU A 38 5.63 -15.21 -8.09
N LEU A 39 4.66 -14.45 -8.57
CA LEU A 39 3.26 -14.66 -8.20
C LEU A 39 2.72 -15.87 -8.96
N MET A 40 1.98 -16.74 -8.26
CA MET A 40 1.46 -17.98 -8.86
C MET A 40 0.62 -17.75 -10.11
N ARG A 41 -0.12 -16.63 -10.15
CA ARG A 41 -0.96 -16.25 -11.30
C ARG A 41 -0.18 -16.07 -12.60
N ASN A 42 1.10 -15.70 -12.51
CA ASN A 42 1.96 -15.46 -13.68
C ASN A 42 2.75 -16.71 -14.11
N MET A 43 2.67 -17.81 -13.35
CA MET A 43 3.39 -19.05 -13.68
C MET A 43 2.71 -19.83 -14.83
N GLN A 44 1.40 -19.66 -15.02
CA GLN A 44 0.62 -20.42 -16.01
C GLN A 44 0.81 -19.94 -17.46
N GLU A 45 1.29 -18.72 -17.68
CA GLU A 45 1.47 -18.12 -19.01
C GLU A 45 2.93 -18.12 -19.50
N ARG A 46 3.87 -18.68 -18.73
CA ARG A 46 5.31 -18.51 -18.99
C ARG A 46 5.97 -19.73 -19.62
N ASN A 47 6.88 -19.44 -20.56
CA ASN A 47 7.70 -20.47 -21.19
C ASN A 47 8.81 -20.96 -20.22
N GLN A 48 9.16 -22.24 -20.28
CA GLN A 48 10.09 -22.89 -19.34
C GLN A 48 11.49 -22.24 -19.30
N GLU A 49 11.95 -21.66 -20.41
CA GLU A 49 13.24 -20.94 -20.44
C GLU A 49 13.21 -19.63 -19.66
N GLN A 50 12.10 -18.88 -19.73
CA GLN A 50 11.96 -17.61 -19.02
C GLN A 50 11.94 -17.84 -17.50
N GLU A 51 11.26 -18.90 -17.05
CA GLU A 51 11.21 -19.26 -15.63
C GLU A 51 12.59 -19.59 -15.07
N LYS A 52 13.43 -20.33 -15.83
CA LYS A 52 14.81 -20.64 -15.42
C LYS A 52 15.66 -19.38 -15.27
N VAL A 53 15.53 -18.41 -16.17
CA VAL A 53 16.29 -17.15 -16.11
C VAL A 53 15.84 -16.29 -14.93
N GLU A 54 14.53 -16.19 -14.69
CA GLU A 54 14.03 -15.38 -13.57
C GLU A 54 14.32 -16.00 -12.22
N LYS A 55 14.28 -17.32 -12.10
CA LYS A 55 14.68 -18.03 -10.89
C LYS A 55 16.15 -17.79 -10.56
N ARG A 56 17.02 -17.63 -11.57
CA ARG A 56 18.42 -17.23 -11.39
C ARG A 56 18.60 -15.76 -10.98
N ARG A 57 17.62 -14.90 -11.27
CA ARG A 57 17.62 -13.47 -10.88
C ARG A 57 17.04 -13.24 -9.48
N GLN A 58 16.55 -14.28 -8.81
CA GLN A 58 15.99 -14.15 -7.46
C GLN A 58 17.08 -13.91 -6.43
N ILE A 59 16.79 -13.01 -5.49
CA ILE A 59 17.68 -12.73 -4.35
C ILE A 59 17.47 -13.76 -3.25
N PRO A 60 18.51 -14.07 -2.45
CA PRO A 60 18.39 -15.02 -1.35
C PRO A 60 17.49 -14.47 -0.23
N PHE A 61 16.86 -15.36 0.55
CA PHE A 61 15.79 -15.01 1.50
C PHE A 61 16.21 -13.97 2.55
N HIS A 62 17.45 -14.00 3.03
CA HIS A 62 17.94 -13.07 4.05
C HIS A 62 18.14 -11.65 3.52
N MET A 63 18.05 -11.44 2.20
CA MET A 63 18.02 -10.13 1.55
C MET A 63 16.60 -9.68 1.20
N HIS A 64 15.58 -10.50 1.49
CA HIS A 64 14.21 -10.14 1.21
C HIS A 64 13.77 -8.97 2.10
N ILE A 65 13.02 -8.07 1.49
CA ILE A 65 12.35 -6.96 2.15
C ILE A 65 10.92 -7.41 2.42
N ASN A 66 10.46 -7.27 3.66
CA ASN A 66 9.08 -7.57 4.01
C ASN A 66 8.11 -6.70 3.19
N LEU A 67 7.26 -7.35 2.39
CA LEU A 67 6.32 -6.70 1.49
C LEU A 67 5.16 -6.03 2.24
N GLU A 68 4.73 -6.58 3.37
CA GLU A 68 3.69 -5.96 4.22
C GLU A 68 4.23 -4.68 4.87
N LEU A 69 5.48 -4.69 5.31
CA LEU A 69 6.14 -3.47 5.79
C LEU A 69 6.21 -2.42 4.68
N LEU A 70 6.57 -2.83 3.46
CA LEU A 70 6.67 -1.93 2.32
C LEU A 70 5.30 -1.32 1.97
N GLU A 71 4.24 -2.11 1.97
CA GLU A 71 2.87 -1.65 1.74
C GLU A 71 2.42 -0.71 2.87
N CYS A 72 2.70 -1.07 4.13
CA CYS A 72 2.40 -0.24 5.29
C CYS A 72 3.06 1.15 5.19
N VAL A 73 4.37 1.20 4.91
CA VAL A 73 5.11 2.47 4.76
C VAL A 73 4.49 3.33 3.64
N TYR A 74 4.13 2.72 2.51
CA TYR A 74 3.51 3.42 1.41
C TYR A 74 2.10 3.93 1.76
N LEU A 75 1.25 3.11 2.37
CA LEU A 75 -0.13 3.48 2.75
C LEU A 75 -0.14 4.54 3.85
N VAL A 76 0.75 4.45 4.84
CA VAL A 76 0.89 5.50 5.88
C VAL A 76 1.36 6.81 5.24
N SER A 77 2.32 6.75 4.32
CA SER A 77 2.76 7.95 3.60
C SER A 77 1.64 8.57 2.76
N ALA A 78 0.88 7.73 2.04
CA ALA A 78 -0.29 8.18 1.27
C ALA A 78 -1.35 8.80 2.20
N MET A 79 -1.66 8.17 3.33
CA MET A 79 -2.62 8.64 4.31
C MET A 79 -2.25 10.03 4.85
N LEU A 80 -0.99 10.24 5.24
CA LEU A 80 -0.51 11.50 5.78
C LEU A 80 -0.52 12.65 4.75
N LEU A 81 -0.50 12.33 3.45
CA LEU A 81 -0.65 13.32 2.38
C LEU A 81 -2.12 13.54 2.01
N GLU A 82 -2.89 12.47 1.95
CA GLU A 82 -4.26 12.46 1.44
C GLU A 82 -5.23 13.04 2.47
N ILE A 83 -5.20 12.63 3.75
CA ILE A 83 -6.18 13.10 4.76
C ILE A 83 -6.21 14.62 4.88
N PRO A 84 -5.07 15.33 5.06
CA PRO A 84 -5.08 16.79 5.14
C PRO A 84 -5.57 17.44 3.84
N TYR A 85 -5.23 16.84 2.69
CA TYR A 85 -5.70 17.31 1.39
C TYR A 85 -7.22 17.12 1.24
N MET A 86 -7.79 16.00 1.70
CA MET A 86 -9.24 15.76 1.71
C MET A 86 -9.97 16.80 2.55
N ALA A 87 -9.52 17.00 3.79
CA ALA A 87 -10.18 17.88 4.74
C ALA A 87 -10.12 19.34 4.28
N GLY A 88 -8.99 19.78 3.71
CA GLY A 88 -8.83 21.15 3.21
C GLY A 88 -9.58 21.45 1.90
N HIS A 89 -10.02 20.42 1.17
CA HIS A 89 -10.67 20.54 -0.15
C HIS A 89 -12.01 19.79 -0.20
N GLU A 90 -12.72 19.69 0.93
CA GLU A 90 -13.97 18.94 1.03
C GLU A 90 -15.02 19.38 0.00
N PHE A 91 -15.05 20.67 -0.32
CA PHE A 91 -16.01 21.27 -1.26
C PHE A 91 -15.48 21.46 -2.69
N ASP A 92 -14.24 21.02 -2.99
CA ASP A 92 -13.66 21.18 -4.32
C ASP A 92 -14.06 20.02 -5.25
N ALA A 93 -14.88 20.33 -6.26
CA ALA A 93 -15.29 19.38 -7.28
C ALA A 93 -14.13 18.86 -8.16
N ARG A 94 -12.96 19.51 -8.16
CA ARG A 94 -11.76 19.13 -8.93
C ARG A 94 -10.67 18.46 -8.10
N ARG A 95 -11.05 17.85 -6.97
CA ARG A 95 -10.08 17.22 -6.08
C ARG A 95 -9.20 16.18 -6.77
N ARG A 96 -7.88 16.35 -6.67
CA ARG A 96 -6.91 15.40 -7.22
C ARG A 96 -6.72 14.22 -6.28
N MET A 97 -6.79 13.00 -6.81
CA MET A 97 -6.44 11.78 -6.07
C MET A 97 -4.91 11.64 -5.99
N ILE A 98 -4.33 11.57 -4.78
CA ILE A 98 -2.87 11.40 -4.60
C ILE A 98 -2.50 9.92 -4.77
N SER A 99 -3.24 9.01 -4.14
CA SER A 99 -3.01 7.56 -4.26
C SER A 99 -4.27 6.76 -4.55
N LYS A 100 -4.31 6.09 -5.71
CA LYS A 100 -5.40 5.18 -6.09
C LYS A 100 -5.52 3.96 -5.17
N GLN A 101 -4.37 3.39 -4.80
CA GLN A 101 -4.32 2.20 -3.94
C GLN A 101 -4.87 2.51 -2.55
N PHE A 102 -4.52 3.67 -1.98
CA PHE A 102 -5.05 4.11 -0.68
C PHE A 102 -6.58 4.23 -0.71
N HIS A 103 -7.14 4.88 -1.74
CA HIS A 103 -8.61 5.00 -1.89
C HIS A 103 -9.29 3.66 -2.12
N HIS A 104 -8.65 2.74 -2.85
CA HIS A 104 -9.17 1.40 -3.00
C HIS A 104 -9.27 0.69 -1.64
N GLN A 105 -8.21 0.72 -0.84
CA GLN A 105 -8.19 0.14 0.51
C GLN A 105 -9.23 0.79 1.43
N LEU A 106 -9.38 2.12 1.38
CA LEU A 106 -10.39 2.85 2.15
C LEU A 106 -11.82 2.39 1.79
N ARG A 107 -12.14 2.33 0.49
CA ARG A 107 -13.45 1.86 0.00
C ARG A 107 -13.72 0.40 0.38
N VAL A 108 -12.71 -0.46 0.36
CA VAL A 108 -12.85 -1.86 0.80
C VAL A 108 -13.12 -1.93 2.31
N GLY A 109 -12.43 -1.11 3.11
CA GLY A 109 -12.65 -1.01 4.55
C GLY A 109 -14.04 -0.49 4.92
N GLU A 110 -14.53 0.57 4.26
CA GLU A 110 -15.87 1.13 4.49
C GLU A 110 -17.00 0.14 4.19
N ARG A 111 -16.77 -0.80 3.28
CA ARG A 111 -17.74 -1.85 2.92
C ARG A 111 -17.79 -2.98 3.94
N GLN A 112 -16.89 -3.03 4.93
CA GLN A 112 -16.94 -4.05 5.98
C GLN A 112 -18.00 -3.69 7.04
N PRO A 113 -19.07 -4.51 7.22
CA PRO A 113 -20.18 -4.18 8.11
C PRO A 113 -19.82 -4.12 9.61
N LEU A 114 -18.61 -4.53 9.99
CA LEU A 114 -18.20 -4.70 11.39
C LEU A 114 -17.38 -3.52 11.94
N LEU A 115 -16.96 -2.57 11.12
CA LEU A 115 -16.11 -1.43 11.55
C LEU A 115 -16.85 -0.39 12.43
N GLY A 116 -18.16 -0.57 12.69
CA GLY A 116 -18.99 0.38 13.42
C GLY A 116 -19.44 -0.03 14.83
N LYS A 117 -19.08 -1.21 15.36
CA LYS A 117 -19.74 -1.72 16.60
C LYS A 117 -18.90 -1.84 17.88
N ASP A 118 -17.63 -1.50 17.86
CA ASP A 118 -16.78 -1.66 19.06
C ASP A 118 -16.12 -0.35 19.47
N SER A 119 -16.89 0.71 19.76
CA SER A 119 -16.43 1.91 20.52
C SER A 119 -17.53 2.89 20.96
N ALA A 120 -18.82 2.58 20.82
CA ALA A 120 -19.89 3.37 21.44
C ALA A 120 -20.54 2.56 22.57
N GLY A 121 -19.85 2.51 23.71
CA GLY A 121 -20.50 2.27 24.99
C GLY A 121 -21.40 3.45 25.33
N HIS A 122 -22.52 3.61 24.63
CA HIS A 122 -23.66 4.36 25.14
C HIS A 122 -24.59 3.35 25.82
N PRO A 123 -24.67 3.34 27.17
CA PRO A 123 -25.75 2.62 27.82
C PRO A 123 -27.06 3.21 27.30
N GLN A 124 -27.98 2.33 26.89
CA GLN A 124 -29.39 2.66 26.84
C GLN A 124 -29.81 3.11 28.25
N LEU A 125 -29.73 4.41 28.50
CA LEU A 125 -30.24 5.04 29.70
C LEU A 125 -31.11 6.21 29.26
N ILE A 126 -32.40 5.96 29.42
CA ILE A 126 -33.43 6.94 29.82
C ILE A 126 -33.85 7.90 28.70
N HIS A 127 -35.00 7.59 28.08
CA HIS A 127 -35.99 8.61 27.80
C HIS A 127 -37.23 8.31 28.66
N PRO A 128 -37.77 9.30 29.40
CA PRO A 128 -39.04 9.18 30.11
C PRO A 128 -40.23 9.01 29.17
#